data_AF-A0A3M2CC03-F1
#
_entry.id   AF-A0A3M2CC03-F1
#
_cell.length_a   1.000
_cell.length_b   1.000
_cell.length_c   1.000
_cell.angle_alpha   90.00
_cell.angle_beta   90.00
_cell.angle_gamma   90.00
#
_symmetry.space_group_name_H-M   'P 1'
#
loop_
_entity.id
_entity.type
_entity.pdbx_description
1 polymer ?
#
loop_
_entity_poly.entity_id
_entity_poly.type
_entity_poly.pdbx_seq_one_letter_code
_entity_poly.pdbx_strand_id
1 'polypeptide(L)'
;MLPVQHLEVRSVEQLAQQPPLEFLELKEQYPEAFAKAFGDVPPEQAFADALRTGHRIYVAEACWHCHSQQIRPWGNDEARYGRRSFPEEYHNELNMPPLWGTRRIGPDLIRRGGKQSNDWHVAHFYHPPDVSPYSVMPSYPWFYEDDGLTPNKQGLSIIAYVQWLGSWVETVDETVYEIPYLEELYPPVERPQPAAGEGEETPTDDVWNP
;
A
#
# COMPACT_ATOMS: atom_id res chain seq x y z
N MET A 1 -2.98 35.19 -3.05
CA MET A 1 -2.76 33.98 -2.24
C MET A 1 -4.13 33.63 -1.64
N LEU A 2 -4.83 32.62 -2.16
CA LEU A 2 -6.11 32.21 -1.57
C LEU A 2 -5.79 31.67 -0.16
N PRO A 3 -6.48 32.13 0.89
CA PRO A 3 -6.26 31.61 2.23
C PRO A 3 -6.73 30.15 2.25
N VAL A 4 -5.82 29.22 2.56
CA VAL A 4 -6.09 27.78 2.75
C VAL A 4 -6.98 27.51 3.99
N GLN A 5 -7.54 28.55 4.60
CA GLN A 5 -8.22 28.54 5.90
C GLN A 5 -9.62 27.92 5.87
N HIS A 6 -10.16 27.60 4.68
CA HIS A 6 -11.53 27.09 4.51
C HIS A 6 -11.60 25.69 3.89
N LEU A 7 -10.48 25.00 3.68
CA LEU A 7 -10.53 23.60 3.27
C LEU A 7 -10.85 22.74 4.49
N GLU A 8 -11.98 22.04 4.43
CA GLU A 8 -12.39 21.09 5.47
C GLU A 8 -11.40 19.92 5.50
N VAL A 9 -10.63 19.82 6.58
CA VAL A 9 -9.73 18.70 6.83
C VAL A 9 -10.53 17.62 7.55
N ARG A 10 -10.63 16.43 6.93
CA ARG A 10 -11.31 15.30 7.56
C ARG A 10 -10.54 14.84 8.81
N SER A 11 -11.22 14.73 9.94
CA SER A 11 -10.65 14.16 11.17
C SER A 11 -10.54 12.64 11.06
N VAL A 12 -9.69 12.01 11.88
CA VAL A 12 -9.60 10.54 11.88
C VAL A 12 -10.93 9.87 12.22
N GLU A 13 -11.74 10.48 13.08
CA GLU A 13 -13.06 9.96 13.45
C GLU A 13 -14.00 9.97 12.23
N GLN A 14 -13.90 10.97 11.36
CA GLN A 14 -14.65 11.01 10.09
C GLN A 14 -14.14 9.93 9.11
N LEU A 15 -12.83 9.69 9.05
CA LEU A 15 -12.25 8.62 8.22
C LEU A 15 -12.65 7.23 8.72
N ALA A 16 -12.80 7.07 10.03
CA ALA A 16 -13.06 5.79 10.67
C ALA A 16 -14.54 5.39 10.73
N GLN A 17 -15.45 6.23 10.24
CA GLN A 17 -16.90 5.94 10.22
C GLN A 17 -17.26 4.67 9.45
N GLN A 18 -16.42 4.27 8.50
CA GLN A 18 -16.60 3.06 7.70
C GLN A 18 -15.30 2.25 7.74
N PRO A 19 -15.10 1.42 8.78
CA PRO A 19 -13.97 0.53 8.84
C PRO A 19 -13.97 -0.42 7.63
N PRO A 20 -12.81 -0.61 6.97
CA PRO A 20 -12.71 -1.55 5.86
C PRO A 20 -12.92 -2.99 6.36
N LEU A 21 -13.35 -3.88 5.47
CA LEU A 21 -13.64 -5.29 5.80
C LEU A 21 -12.41 -5.95 6.43
N GLU A 22 -11.23 -5.64 5.90
CA GLU A 22 -9.93 -6.13 6.35
C GLU A 22 -9.67 -5.79 7.82
N PHE A 23 -10.17 -4.65 8.32
CA PHE A 23 -10.05 -4.32 9.74
C PHE A 23 -10.98 -5.17 10.62
N LEU A 24 -12.18 -5.50 10.13
CA LEU A 24 -13.10 -6.39 10.83
C LEU A 24 -12.55 -7.82 10.85
N GLU A 25 -11.95 -8.26 9.74
CA GLU A 25 -11.26 -9.56 9.66
C GLU A 25 -10.10 -9.66 10.65
N LEU A 26 -9.33 -8.58 10.89
CA LEU A 26 -8.29 -8.59 11.93
C LEU A 26 -8.84 -8.93 13.32
N LYS A 27 -10.03 -8.43 13.65
CA LYS A 27 -10.71 -8.74 14.92
C LYS A 27 -11.12 -10.21 15.00
N GLU A 28 -11.56 -10.80 13.89
CA GLU A 28 -11.96 -12.20 13.83
C GLU A 28 -10.75 -13.15 13.89
N GLN A 29 -9.66 -12.81 13.21
CA GLN A 29 -8.42 -13.60 13.16
C GLN A 29 -7.65 -13.57 14.49
N TYR A 30 -7.59 -12.40 15.14
CA TYR A 30 -6.80 -12.17 16.34
C TYR A 30 -7.65 -11.64 17.51
N PRO A 31 -8.69 -12.35 17.97
CA PRO A 31 -9.67 -11.82 18.90
C PRO A 31 -9.07 -11.41 20.26
N GLU A 32 -8.15 -12.22 20.80
CA GLU A 32 -7.51 -11.94 22.09
C GLU A 32 -6.55 -10.75 22.01
N ALA A 33 -5.71 -10.71 20.97
CA ALA A 33 -4.77 -9.61 20.76
C ALA A 33 -5.52 -8.29 20.44
N PHE A 34 -6.60 -8.36 19.67
CA PHE A 34 -7.44 -7.22 19.36
C PHE A 34 -8.11 -6.67 20.62
N ALA A 35 -8.70 -7.54 21.45
CA ALA A 35 -9.30 -7.15 22.73
C ALA A 35 -8.27 -6.53 23.68
N LYS A 36 -7.05 -7.09 23.74
CA LYS A 36 -5.92 -6.52 24.51
C LYS A 36 -5.49 -5.14 23.99
N ALA A 37 -5.48 -4.94 22.67
CA ALA A 37 -4.98 -3.72 22.04
C ALA A 37 -5.97 -2.54 22.08
N PHE A 38 -7.25 -2.81 21.81
CA PHE A 38 -8.29 -1.78 21.62
C PHE A 38 -9.42 -1.84 22.64
N GLY A 39 -9.54 -2.93 23.40
CA GLY A 39 -10.65 -3.14 24.35
C GLY A 39 -11.96 -3.50 23.67
N ASP A 40 -13.04 -3.49 24.45
CA ASP A 40 -14.41 -3.69 23.95
C ASP A 40 -15.07 -2.34 23.64
N VAL A 41 -14.73 -1.79 22.48
CA VAL A 41 -15.26 -0.52 21.97
C VAL A 41 -15.90 -0.73 20.60
N PRO A 42 -16.78 0.19 20.15
CA PRO A 42 -17.33 0.14 18.79
C PRO A 42 -16.23 0.05 17.72
N PRO A 43 -16.44 -0.69 16.62
CA PRO A 43 -15.43 -0.87 15.57
C PRO A 43 -14.88 0.45 15.01
N GLU A 44 -15.71 1.49 14.90
CA GLU A 44 -15.32 2.80 14.39
C GLU A 44 -14.30 3.48 15.33
N GLN A 45 -14.51 3.33 16.65
CA GLN A 45 -13.62 3.88 17.65
C GLN A 45 -12.30 3.09 17.74
N ALA A 46 -12.37 1.76 17.68
CA ALA A 46 -11.18 0.91 17.61
C ALA A 46 -10.36 1.23 16.36
N PHE A 47 -11.02 1.39 15.22
CA PHE A 47 -10.38 1.71 13.95
C PHE A 47 -9.73 3.10 13.97
N ALA A 48 -10.38 4.11 14.56
CA ALA A 48 -9.77 5.43 14.73
C ALA A 48 -8.47 5.38 15.56
N ASP A 49 -8.45 4.61 16.65
CA ASP A 49 -7.22 4.41 17.44
C ASP A 49 -6.14 3.66 16.65
N ALA A 50 -6.54 2.60 15.93
CA ALA A 50 -5.65 1.84 15.06
C ALA A 50 -5.04 2.71 13.96
N LEU A 51 -5.82 3.59 13.32
CA LEU A 51 -5.34 4.52 12.29
C LEU A 51 -4.32 5.52 12.85
N ARG A 52 -4.62 6.15 13.99
CA ARG A 52 -3.68 7.10 14.63
C ARG A 52 -2.39 6.41 15.03
N THR A 53 -2.49 5.22 15.62
CA THR A 53 -1.35 4.44 16.08
C THR A 53 -0.53 3.93 14.90
N GLY A 54 -1.18 3.36 13.88
CA GLY A 54 -0.55 2.83 12.68
C GLY A 54 0.16 3.92 11.86
N HIS A 55 -0.46 5.10 11.72
CA HIS A 55 0.19 6.25 11.10
C HIS A 55 1.45 6.69 11.86
N ARG A 56 1.39 6.76 13.20
CA ARG A 56 2.56 7.10 14.02
C ARG A 56 3.68 6.08 13.84
N ILE A 57 3.35 4.79 13.80
CA ILE A 57 4.32 3.71 13.55
C ILE A 57 4.91 3.83 12.15
N TYR A 58 4.09 4.06 11.12
CA TYR A 58 4.53 4.24 9.75
C TYR A 58 5.56 5.38 9.61
N VAL A 59 5.35 6.47 10.36
CA VAL A 59 6.31 7.59 10.43
C VAL A 59 7.54 7.23 11.25
N ALA A 60 7.36 6.61 12.42
CA ALA A 60 8.44 6.26 13.35
C ALA A 60 9.44 5.24 12.76
N GLU A 61 8.94 4.24 12.03
CA GLU A 61 9.73 3.24 11.32
C GLU A 61 10.27 3.73 9.97
N ALA A 62 10.01 5.01 9.63
CA ALA A 62 10.43 5.62 8.37
C ALA A 62 9.97 4.86 7.11
N CYS A 63 8.81 4.19 7.15
CA CYS A 63 8.25 3.46 6.02
C CYS A 63 8.10 4.36 4.78
N TRP A 64 7.75 5.64 5.00
CA TRP A 64 7.64 6.68 3.97
C TRP A 64 8.92 6.95 3.18
N HIS A 65 10.09 6.54 3.71
CA HIS A 65 11.37 6.70 3.02
C HIS A 65 11.55 5.68 1.90
N CYS A 66 10.94 4.50 2.04
CA CYS A 66 11.01 3.40 1.07
C CYS A 66 9.75 3.31 0.21
N HIS A 67 8.61 3.73 0.75
CA HIS A 67 7.30 3.63 0.14
C HIS A 67 6.68 5.01 -0.06
N SER A 68 6.31 5.32 -1.30
CA SER A 68 5.49 6.49 -1.58
C SER A 68 4.02 6.21 -1.29
N GLN A 69 3.27 7.29 -1.10
CA GLN A 69 1.80 7.27 -1.05
C GLN A 69 1.23 8.25 -2.08
N GLN A 70 1.72 8.17 -3.32
CA GLN A 70 1.31 9.04 -4.40
C GLN A 70 1.53 8.36 -5.75
N ILE A 71 0.43 7.93 -6.38
CA ILE A 71 0.44 7.42 -7.76
C ILE A 71 0.46 8.61 -8.72
N ARG A 72 1.50 8.66 -9.57
CA ARG A 72 1.75 9.78 -10.47
C ARG A 72 1.05 9.55 -11.81
N PRO A 73 0.65 10.61 -12.55
CA PRO A 73 0.03 10.49 -13.90
C PRO A 73 0.99 10.05 -15.02
N TRP A 74 2.15 9.49 -14.69
CA TRP A 74 3.20 9.20 -15.66
C TRP A 74 3.97 7.93 -15.29
N GLY A 75 4.79 7.43 -16.22
CA GLY A 75 5.69 6.30 -15.95
C GLY A 75 4.98 4.95 -15.75
N ASN A 76 3.77 4.82 -16.29
CA ASN A 76 2.90 3.65 -16.14
C ASN A 76 2.58 3.30 -14.67
N ASP A 77 2.63 4.31 -13.78
CA ASP A 77 2.26 4.17 -12.37
C ASP A 77 0.81 3.68 -12.22
N GLU A 78 -0.09 4.17 -13.08
CA GLU A 78 -1.50 3.78 -13.04
C GLU A 78 -1.71 2.29 -13.31
N ALA A 79 -1.03 1.72 -14.31
CA ALA A 79 -1.09 0.28 -14.58
C ALA A 79 -0.52 -0.57 -13.44
N ARG A 80 0.47 -0.05 -12.70
CA ARG A 80 1.14 -0.79 -11.62
C ARG A 80 0.38 -0.73 -10.30
N TYR A 81 -0.21 0.41 -9.97
CA TYR A 81 -0.70 0.69 -8.62
C TYR A 81 -2.18 1.06 -8.58
N GLY A 82 -2.78 1.46 -9.70
CA GLY A 82 -4.20 1.79 -9.83
C GLY A 82 -4.42 3.26 -10.18
N ARG A 83 -5.67 3.72 -10.12
CA ARG A 83 -6.01 5.11 -10.42
C ARG A 83 -5.09 6.12 -9.72
N ARG A 84 -4.57 7.07 -10.51
CA ARG A 84 -3.73 8.19 -10.06
C ARG A 84 -4.26 8.89 -8.83
N SER A 85 -3.35 9.41 -8.01
CA SER A 85 -3.71 10.14 -6.80
C SER A 85 -4.23 11.54 -7.11
N PHE A 86 -5.21 11.97 -6.31
CA PHE A 86 -5.86 13.27 -6.41
C PHE A 86 -5.63 14.09 -5.13
N PRO A 87 -5.45 15.42 -5.20
CA PRO A 87 -5.18 16.26 -4.02
C PRO A 87 -6.20 16.08 -2.87
N GLU A 88 -7.46 15.87 -3.21
CA GLU A 88 -8.58 15.73 -2.28
C GLU A 88 -8.42 14.53 -1.32
N GLU A 89 -7.68 13.51 -1.75
CA GLU A 89 -7.41 12.32 -0.95
C GLU A 89 -6.56 12.64 0.29
N TYR A 90 -5.71 13.65 0.17
CA TYR A 90 -4.79 14.09 1.22
C TYR A 90 -5.39 15.15 2.15
N HIS A 91 -6.64 15.58 1.92
CA HIS A 91 -7.33 16.55 2.79
C HIS A 91 -7.87 15.86 4.05
N ASN A 92 -6.97 15.36 4.89
CA ASN A 92 -7.29 14.68 6.13
C ASN A 92 -6.15 14.80 7.16
N GLU A 93 -6.46 14.55 8.42
CA GLU A 93 -5.54 14.70 9.56
C GLU A 93 -4.27 13.83 9.43
N LEU A 94 -4.35 12.65 8.81
CA LEU A 94 -3.21 11.72 8.64
C LEU A 94 -2.25 12.12 7.52
N ASN A 95 -2.57 13.16 6.74
CA ASN A 95 -1.74 13.64 5.63
C ASN A 95 -1.29 15.08 5.84
N MET A 96 -1.25 15.52 7.10
CA MET A 96 -0.80 16.84 7.53
C MET A 96 0.32 16.69 8.57
N PRO A 97 1.60 16.67 8.16
CA PRO A 97 2.14 16.90 6.81
C PRO A 97 1.99 15.70 5.85
N PRO A 98 2.10 15.90 4.53
CA PRO A 98 1.87 14.85 3.54
C PRO A 98 2.98 13.79 3.50
N LEU A 99 2.59 12.53 3.28
CA LEU A 99 3.46 11.36 3.19
C LEU A 99 3.63 10.84 1.75
N TRP A 100 3.66 11.74 0.75
CA TRP A 100 3.74 11.38 -0.67
C TRP A 100 4.98 10.54 -1.02
N GLY A 101 6.04 10.65 -0.21
CA GLY A 101 7.32 9.98 -0.44
C GLY A 101 8.18 10.67 -1.49
N THR A 102 9.49 10.51 -1.40
CA THR A 102 10.47 11.10 -2.35
C THR A 102 11.25 10.04 -3.11
N ARG A 103 11.18 8.78 -2.67
CA ARG A 103 11.86 7.62 -3.23
C ARG A 103 10.94 6.41 -3.18
N ARG A 104 11.15 5.46 -4.10
CA ARG A 104 10.50 4.15 -4.12
C ARG A 104 11.57 3.06 -4.14
N ILE A 105 11.86 2.50 -2.97
CA ILE A 105 12.61 1.25 -2.84
C ILE A 105 11.60 0.10 -2.86
N GLY A 106 10.51 0.24 -2.13
CA GLY A 106 9.33 -0.61 -2.23
C GLY A 106 8.23 -0.01 -3.13
N PRO A 107 7.12 -0.74 -3.34
CA PRO A 107 5.97 -0.26 -4.10
C PRO A 107 5.28 0.94 -3.44
N ASP A 108 4.49 1.67 -4.23
CA ASP A 108 3.56 2.69 -3.71
C ASP A 108 2.44 2.03 -2.89
N LEU A 109 2.04 2.66 -1.78
CA LEU A 109 1.08 2.11 -0.84
C LEU A 109 -0.29 2.80 -0.83
N ILE A 110 -0.52 3.90 -1.56
CA ILE A 110 -1.79 4.66 -1.45
C ILE A 110 -3.03 3.88 -1.91
N ARG A 111 -2.82 2.74 -2.58
CA ARG A 111 -3.84 1.77 -3.03
C ARG A 111 -3.51 0.35 -2.58
N ARG A 112 -2.87 0.18 -1.42
CA ARG A 112 -2.48 -1.14 -0.92
C ARG A 112 -3.66 -1.91 -0.31
N GLY A 113 -4.65 -1.19 0.20
CA GLY A 113 -5.83 -1.74 0.87
C GLY A 113 -6.52 -2.82 0.04
N GLY A 114 -6.81 -3.95 0.69
CA GLY A 114 -7.52 -5.09 0.09
C GLY A 114 -6.74 -5.88 -0.96
N LYS A 115 -5.56 -5.43 -1.40
CA LYS A 115 -4.77 -6.16 -2.41
C LYS A 115 -4.04 -7.40 -1.86
N GLN A 116 -3.96 -7.53 -0.53
CA GLN A 116 -3.30 -8.62 0.19
C GLN A 116 -4.09 -8.93 1.45
N SER A 117 -4.06 -10.21 1.87
CA SER A 117 -4.69 -10.62 3.11
C SER A 117 -3.94 -10.08 4.34
N ASN A 118 -4.63 -9.99 5.47
CA ASN A 118 -4.02 -9.64 6.74
C ASN A 118 -2.89 -10.62 7.12
N ASP A 119 -3.09 -11.92 6.90
CA ASP A 119 -2.06 -12.93 7.14
C ASP A 119 -0.81 -12.71 6.29
N TRP A 120 -0.97 -12.26 5.04
CA TRP A 120 0.18 -11.86 4.24
C TRP A 120 0.89 -10.66 4.85
N HIS A 121 0.16 -9.66 5.35
CA HIS A 121 0.78 -8.51 6.01
C HIS A 121 1.50 -8.91 7.30
N VAL A 122 0.91 -9.79 8.10
CA VAL A 122 1.54 -10.40 9.29
C VAL A 122 2.83 -11.13 8.90
N ALA A 123 2.82 -11.99 7.88
CA ALA A 123 4.05 -12.67 7.44
C ALA A 123 5.08 -11.68 6.87
N HIS A 124 4.63 -10.70 6.07
CA HIS A 124 5.49 -9.73 5.42
C HIS A 124 6.23 -8.84 6.41
N PHE A 125 5.56 -8.34 7.45
CA PHE A 125 6.22 -7.51 8.47
C PHE A 125 7.17 -8.32 9.36
N TYR A 126 6.89 -9.62 9.58
CA TYR A 126 7.77 -10.48 10.36
C TYR A 126 9.06 -10.80 9.60
N HIS A 127 8.92 -11.31 8.38
CA HIS A 127 10.04 -11.65 7.51
C HIS A 127 9.67 -11.46 6.03
N PRO A 128 9.92 -10.28 5.45
CA PRO A 128 9.50 -9.94 4.10
C PRO A 128 9.90 -10.94 3.00
N PRO A 129 11.10 -11.56 3.02
CA PRO A 129 11.51 -12.54 2.02
C PRO A 129 10.64 -13.79 1.92
N ASP A 130 9.90 -14.15 2.98
CA ASP A 130 9.06 -15.37 3.00
C ASP A 130 7.86 -15.25 2.04
N VAL A 131 7.35 -14.04 1.84
CA VAL A 131 6.19 -13.77 0.98
C VAL A 131 6.50 -12.88 -0.21
N SER A 132 7.67 -12.23 -0.20
CA SER A 132 8.19 -11.43 -1.31
C SER A 132 9.65 -11.78 -1.54
N PRO A 133 9.94 -12.77 -2.40
CA PRO A 133 11.30 -13.16 -2.71
C PRO A 133 12.13 -11.95 -3.16
N TYR A 134 13.37 -11.88 -2.68
CA TYR A 134 14.30 -10.76 -2.95
C TYR A 134 13.88 -9.40 -2.36
N SER A 135 12.92 -9.37 -1.43
CA SER A 135 12.59 -8.15 -0.70
C SER A 135 13.81 -7.63 0.07
N VAL A 136 14.07 -6.32 -0.08
CA VAL A 136 15.08 -5.58 0.67
C VAL A 136 14.48 -4.84 1.88
N MET A 137 13.18 -5.03 2.13
CA MET A 137 12.50 -4.45 3.28
C MET A 137 13.05 -5.04 4.59
N PRO A 138 13.30 -4.23 5.64
CA PRO A 138 13.67 -4.75 6.95
C PRO A 138 12.54 -5.58 7.60
N SER A 139 12.90 -6.49 8.50
CA SER A 139 11.94 -7.17 9.39
C SER A 139 11.57 -6.31 10.59
N TYR A 140 10.33 -6.41 11.06
CA TYR A 140 9.78 -5.69 12.21
C TYR A 140 9.26 -6.66 13.29
N PRO A 141 10.12 -7.50 13.89
CA PRO A 141 9.70 -8.51 14.86
C PRO A 141 9.08 -7.92 16.15
N TRP A 142 9.31 -6.64 16.45
CA TRP A 142 8.69 -5.95 17.59
C TRP A 142 7.20 -5.63 17.39
N PHE A 143 6.63 -5.92 16.23
CA PHE A 143 5.19 -5.84 15.99
C PHE A 143 4.41 -7.05 16.50
N TYR A 144 5.11 -8.04 17.06
CA TYR A 144 4.54 -9.30 17.53
C TYR A 144 4.73 -9.45 19.04
N GLU A 145 3.96 -10.36 19.63
CA GLU A 145 4.21 -10.87 20.97
C GLU A 145 5.41 -11.85 20.95
N ASP A 146 5.82 -12.34 22.12
CA ASP A 146 7.00 -13.21 22.27
C ASP A 146 6.90 -14.54 21.50
N ASP A 147 5.70 -14.93 21.05
CA ASP A 147 5.46 -16.11 20.23
C ASP A 147 5.85 -15.93 18.75
N GLY A 148 6.11 -14.70 18.31
CA GLY A 148 6.49 -14.34 16.94
C GLY A 148 5.40 -14.52 15.90
N LEU A 149 4.17 -14.84 16.30
CA LEU A 149 3.04 -15.11 15.40
C LEU A 149 1.86 -14.19 15.66
N THR A 150 1.68 -13.75 16.90
CA THR A 150 0.55 -12.92 17.30
C THR A 150 0.93 -11.44 17.18
N PRO A 151 0.28 -10.65 16.30
CA PRO A 151 0.55 -9.23 16.21
C PRO A 151 0.09 -8.52 17.49
N ASN A 152 0.98 -7.72 18.07
CA ASN A 152 0.66 -6.87 19.21
C ASN A 152 -0.09 -5.60 18.72
N LYS A 153 -0.37 -4.64 19.63
CA LYS A 153 -1.06 -3.39 19.25
C LYS A 153 -0.39 -2.65 18.10
N GLN A 154 0.94 -2.66 18.02
CA GLN A 154 1.67 -2.01 16.94
C GLN A 154 1.43 -2.72 15.60
N GLY A 155 1.58 -4.05 15.58
CA GLY A 155 1.32 -4.89 14.42
C GLY A 155 -0.11 -4.74 13.88
N LEU A 156 -1.11 -4.84 14.76
CA LEU A 156 -2.51 -4.66 14.37
C LEU A 156 -2.77 -3.26 13.80
N SER A 157 -2.19 -2.23 14.41
CA SER A 157 -2.40 -0.84 14.00
C SER A 157 -1.71 -0.52 12.66
N ILE A 158 -0.49 -0.99 12.42
CA ILE A 158 0.20 -0.75 11.15
C ILE A 158 -0.47 -1.49 10.00
N ILE A 159 -0.96 -2.71 10.23
CA ILE A 159 -1.73 -3.46 9.23
C ILE A 159 -3.04 -2.72 8.93
N ALA A 160 -3.77 -2.29 9.95
CA ALA A 160 -5.00 -1.51 9.77
C ALA A 160 -4.75 -0.22 8.97
N TYR A 161 -3.66 0.50 9.25
CA TYR A 161 -3.30 1.71 8.50
C TYR A 161 -2.96 1.41 7.03
N VAL A 162 -2.18 0.37 6.75
CA VAL A 162 -1.85 -0.02 5.37
C VAL A 162 -3.08 -0.51 4.61
N GLN A 163 -3.96 -1.27 5.28
CA GLN A 163 -5.21 -1.75 4.68
C GLN A 163 -6.21 -0.62 4.43
N TRP A 164 -6.13 0.47 5.19
CA TRP A 164 -6.94 1.67 4.95
C TRP A 164 -6.51 2.44 3.70
N LEU A 165 -5.23 2.37 3.28
CA LEU A 165 -4.73 3.13 2.14
C LEU A 165 -5.38 2.65 0.82
N GLY A 166 -6.33 3.43 0.33
CA GLY A 166 -7.09 3.15 -0.89
C GLY A 166 -8.52 2.67 -0.64
N SER A 167 -8.96 2.53 0.61
CA SER A 167 -10.30 2.04 0.95
C SER A 167 -11.44 2.97 0.50
N TRP A 168 -11.13 4.21 0.10
CA TRP A 168 -12.07 5.20 -0.40
C TRP A 168 -12.24 5.18 -1.93
N VAL A 169 -11.54 4.29 -2.64
CA VAL A 169 -11.69 4.12 -4.09
C VAL A 169 -12.77 3.06 -4.34
N GLU A 170 -13.85 3.46 -5.03
CA GLU A 170 -15.01 2.59 -5.27
C GLU A 170 -14.71 1.40 -6.19
N THR A 171 -13.74 1.55 -7.09
CA THR A 171 -13.24 0.45 -7.92
C THR A 171 -11.97 -0.10 -7.29
N VAL A 172 -12.04 -1.35 -6.82
CA VAL A 172 -10.83 -2.14 -6.62
C VAL A 172 -10.30 -2.41 -8.02
N ASP A 173 -9.56 -1.45 -8.58
CA ASP A 173 -8.84 -1.67 -9.82
C ASP A 173 -7.82 -2.77 -9.49
N GLU A 174 -8.18 -4.02 -9.82
CA GLU A 174 -7.33 -5.19 -9.79
C GLU A 174 -6.15 -4.93 -10.73
N THR A 175 -5.15 -4.19 -10.26
CA THR A 175 -4.08 -3.77 -11.16
C THR A 175 -3.22 -4.96 -11.53
N VAL A 176 -3.24 -5.35 -12.81
CA VAL A 176 -2.02 -5.41 -13.66
C VAL A 176 -2.31 -5.08 -15.15
N TYR A 177 -3.50 -5.31 -15.74
CA TYR A 177 -3.69 -5.14 -17.20
C TYR A 177 -5.06 -4.68 -17.72
N GLU A 178 -6.07 -4.45 -16.90
CA GLU A 178 -7.39 -4.02 -17.40
C GLU A 178 -7.70 -2.58 -16.99
N ILE A 179 -7.00 -1.62 -17.62
CA ILE A 179 -7.40 -0.21 -17.57
C ILE A 179 -8.06 0.11 -18.92
N PRO A 180 -9.40 0.23 -18.99
CA PRO A 180 -10.11 0.47 -20.25
C PRO A 180 -9.59 1.67 -21.04
N TYR A 181 -9.06 2.67 -20.33
CA TYR A 181 -8.52 3.88 -20.94
C TYR A 181 -7.06 3.75 -21.42
N LEU A 182 -6.27 2.79 -20.91
CA LEU A 182 -4.89 2.59 -21.40
C LEU A 182 -4.88 1.97 -22.80
N GLU A 183 -5.82 1.10 -23.14
CA GLU A 183 -5.94 0.59 -24.52
C GLU A 183 -6.31 1.71 -25.51
N GLU A 184 -7.08 2.72 -25.06
CA GLU A 184 -7.41 3.90 -25.86
C GLU A 184 -6.20 4.84 -26.04
N LEU A 185 -5.43 5.08 -24.97
CA LEU A 185 -4.25 5.95 -25.01
C LEU A 185 -3.00 5.31 -25.62
N TYR A 186 -2.85 4.00 -25.45
CA TYR A 186 -1.71 3.21 -25.89
C TYR A 186 -2.24 1.95 -26.58
N PRO A 187 -2.78 2.07 -27.80
CA PRO A 187 -3.20 0.91 -28.56
C PRO A 187 -2.00 -0.04 -28.74
N PRO A 188 -2.22 -1.37 -28.73
CA PRO A 188 -1.14 -2.32 -28.94
C PRO A 188 -0.42 -2.00 -30.25
N VAL A 189 0.87 -1.66 -30.14
CA VAL A 189 1.71 -1.45 -31.32
C VAL A 189 1.94 -2.82 -31.95
N GLU A 190 1.46 -3.02 -33.18
CA GLU A 190 1.86 -4.18 -33.96
C GLU A 190 3.38 -4.18 -34.05
N ARG A 191 4.02 -5.13 -33.37
CA ARG A 191 5.45 -5.38 -33.59
C ARG A 191 5.57 -5.78 -35.07
N PRO A 192 6.39 -5.09 -35.87
CA PRO A 192 6.62 -5.52 -37.23
C PRO A 192 7.10 -6.97 -37.16
N GLN A 193 6.43 -7.86 -37.90
CA GLN A 193 6.94 -9.20 -38.03
C GLN A 193 8.35 -9.10 -38.62
N PRO A 194 9.34 -9.83 -38.08
CA PRO A 194 10.64 -9.89 -38.71
C PRO A 194 10.41 -10.27 -40.18
N ALA A 195 11.03 -9.52 -41.09
CA ALA A 195 10.88 -9.79 -42.51
C ALA A 195 11.22 -11.27 -42.74
N ALA A 196 10.33 -12.00 -43.41
CA ALA A 196 10.56 -13.40 -43.74
C ALA A 196 11.82 -13.49 -44.60
N GLY A 197 12.96 -13.83 -43.98
CA GLY A 197 14.25 -13.90 -44.65
C GLY A 197 15.47 -13.51 -43.82
N GLU A 198 15.31 -12.90 -42.64
CA GLU A 198 16.44 -12.62 -41.75
C GLU A 198 16.64 -13.83 -40.84
N GLY A 199 17.62 -14.68 -41.19
CA GLY A 199 17.99 -15.83 -40.38
C GLY A 199 18.40 -15.40 -38.98
N GLU A 200 18.10 -16.24 -37.99
CA GLU A 200 18.68 -16.18 -36.64
C GLU A 200 20.21 -16.25 -36.77
N GLU A 201 20.87 -15.09 -36.80
CA GLU A 201 22.24 -15.01 -36.32
C GLU A 201 22.17 -15.12 -34.80
N THR A 202 22.46 -16.33 -34.30
CA THR A 202 22.73 -16.54 -32.89
C THR A 202 23.91 -15.64 -32.50
N PRO A 203 23.75 -14.72 -31.52
CA PRO A 203 24.86 -13.94 -31.04
C PRO A 203 25.90 -14.91 -30.46
N THR A 204 27.11 -14.95 -31.03
CA THR A 204 28.22 -15.68 -30.43
C THR A 204 28.58 -15.03 -29.10
N ASP A 205 28.76 -15.85 -28.06
CA ASP A 205 29.03 -15.51 -26.65
C ASP A 205 30.38 -14.78 -26.39
N ASP A 206 30.82 -13.90 -27.28
CA ASP A 206 32.19 -13.32 -27.25
C ASP A 206 32.23 -11.81 -26.99
N VAL A 207 31.13 -11.16 -26.58
CA VAL A 207 31.10 -9.68 -26.45
C VAL A 207 31.14 -9.15 -25.00
N TRP A 208 31.31 -10.01 -24.00
CA TRP A 208 31.54 -9.57 -22.62
C TRP A 208 32.66 -10.35 -21.91
N ASN A 209 33.89 -10.20 -22.41
CA ASN A 209 35.13 -10.33 -21.64
C ASN A 209 36.24 -9.60 -22.44
N PRO A 210 37.03 -8.65 -21.90
CA PRO A 210 37.37 -8.40 -20.49
C PRO A 210 36.86 -7.08 -19.88
#